data_AF-A0A381YT55-F1
#
_entry.id   AF-A0A381YT55-F1
#
_cell.length_a   1.000
_cell.length_b   1.000
_cell.length_c   1.000
_cell.angle_alpha   90.00
_cell.angle_beta   90.00
_cell.angle_gamma   90.00
#
_symmetry.space_group_name_H-M   'P 1'
#
loop_
_entity.id
_entity.type
_entity.pdbx_description
1 polymer ?
#
loop_
_entity_poly.entity_id
_entity_poly.type
_entity_poly.pdbx_seq_one_letter_code
_entity_poly.pdbx_strand_id
1 'polypeptide(L)'
;ISDLGVATLDAASSVSTVGIDQIMFGMTVHDAQVAAGSRFTPVTPIGNCYLVTPDDGQAGLTFWVVAGTVERVDVDTRTITTRSGAGIGNTEDRIREMFGERIHTTPLPDGSGNLLAYVPKDVADATYRVMFLTNGVQVIRLWAGRLPWAEELGGCPSS
;
A
#
# COMPACT_ATOMS: atom_id res chain seq x y z
N ILE A 1 -15.38 -16.24 14.99
CA ILE A 1 -14.57 -16.27 13.75
C ILE A 1 -13.57 -17.39 13.95
N SER A 2 -13.84 -18.56 13.41
CA SER A 2 -13.07 -19.77 13.68
C SER A 2 -12.46 -20.23 12.37
N ASP A 3 -11.13 -20.29 12.37
CA ASP A 3 -10.21 -20.67 11.30
C ASP A 3 -10.21 -19.79 10.03
N LEU A 4 -9.27 -18.83 9.99
CA LEU A 4 -8.97 -18.04 8.79
C LEU A 4 -8.01 -18.79 7.85
N GLY A 5 -7.54 -19.98 8.22
CA GLY A 5 -6.48 -20.69 7.52
C GLY A 5 -5.08 -20.23 7.94
N VAL A 6 -4.08 -20.56 7.12
CA VAL A 6 -2.67 -20.23 7.36
C VAL A 6 -2.38 -18.83 6.81
N ALA A 7 -1.65 -18.03 7.59
CA ALA A 7 -1.23 -16.69 7.17
C ALA A 7 -0.50 -16.74 5.81
N THR A 8 -0.94 -15.91 4.87
CA THR A 8 -0.44 -15.88 3.49
C THR A 8 0.47 -14.68 3.20
N LEU A 9 0.49 -13.68 4.09
CA LEU A 9 1.35 -12.52 3.99
C LEU A 9 2.71 -12.80 4.63
N ASP A 10 3.75 -12.94 3.82
CA ASP A 10 5.10 -13.26 4.27
C ASP A 10 6.17 -12.36 3.63
N ALA A 11 7.45 -12.68 3.83
CA ALA A 11 8.56 -11.89 3.28
C ALA A 11 8.69 -11.98 1.75
N ALA A 12 8.03 -12.95 1.11
CA ALA A 12 7.97 -13.11 -0.34
C ALA A 12 6.74 -12.44 -0.97
N SER A 13 5.82 -11.93 -0.14
CA SER A 13 4.68 -11.13 -0.58
C SER A 13 5.10 -9.95 -1.44
N SER A 14 4.25 -9.59 -2.41
CA SER A 14 4.53 -8.46 -3.29
C SER A 14 3.32 -7.58 -3.52
N VAL A 15 3.58 -6.26 -3.54
CA VAL A 15 2.59 -5.26 -3.90
C VAL A 15 2.37 -5.26 -5.40
N SER A 16 1.10 -5.31 -5.80
CA SER A 16 0.65 -5.01 -7.15
C SER A 16 -0.07 -3.66 -7.15
N THR A 17 -0.44 -3.19 -8.34
CA THR A 17 -1.24 -1.96 -8.44
C THR A 17 -2.62 -2.10 -7.79
N VAL A 18 -3.17 -3.33 -7.74
CA VAL A 18 -4.57 -3.59 -7.33
C VAL A 18 -4.69 -4.26 -5.96
N GLY A 19 -3.59 -4.48 -5.26
CA GLY A 19 -3.57 -5.18 -3.98
C GLY A 19 -2.23 -5.78 -3.62
N ILE A 20 -2.20 -6.64 -2.60
CA ILE A 20 -1.03 -7.41 -2.15
C ILE A 20 -1.41 -8.89 -2.09
N ASP A 21 -0.69 -9.72 -2.83
CA ASP A 21 -0.99 -11.14 -3.04
C ASP A 21 -2.48 -11.43 -3.31
N GLN A 22 -3.17 -12.06 -2.36
CA GLN A 22 -4.59 -12.45 -2.46
C GLN A 22 -5.55 -11.33 -1.99
N ILE A 23 -5.04 -10.28 -1.35
CA ILE A 23 -5.85 -9.17 -0.85
C ILE A 23 -5.95 -8.12 -1.94
N MET A 24 -7.16 -7.94 -2.46
CA MET A 24 -7.48 -6.95 -3.49
C MET A 24 -8.16 -5.74 -2.88
N PHE A 25 -7.85 -4.54 -3.38
CA PHE A 25 -8.55 -3.34 -2.90
C PHE A 25 -10.05 -3.39 -3.25
N GLY A 26 -10.88 -2.98 -2.30
CA GLY A 26 -12.33 -3.11 -2.35
C GLY A 26 -12.90 -4.38 -1.73
N MET A 27 -12.05 -5.33 -1.31
CA MET A 27 -12.50 -6.41 -0.42
C MET A 27 -13.04 -5.83 0.88
N THR A 28 -14.10 -6.46 1.42
CA THR A 28 -14.52 -6.17 2.79
C THR A 28 -13.41 -6.55 3.76
N VAL A 29 -13.38 -5.96 4.96
CA VAL A 29 -12.40 -6.37 5.99
C VAL A 29 -12.49 -7.87 6.29
N HIS A 30 -13.69 -8.46 6.24
CA HIS A 30 -13.84 -9.89 6.44
C HIS A 30 -13.14 -10.70 5.35
N ASP A 31 -13.41 -10.40 4.07
CA ASP A 31 -12.81 -11.11 2.94
C ASP A 31 -11.30 -10.93 2.91
N ALA A 32 -10.81 -9.74 3.24
CA ALA A 32 -9.37 -9.47 3.32
C ALA A 32 -8.69 -10.30 4.42
N GLN A 33 -9.30 -10.45 5.59
CA GLN A 33 -8.77 -11.33 6.65
C GLN A 33 -8.76 -12.81 6.23
N VAL A 34 -9.78 -13.26 5.50
CA VAL A 34 -9.82 -14.62 4.95
C VAL A 34 -8.72 -14.80 3.90
N ALA A 35 -8.53 -13.85 2.99
CA ALA A 35 -7.46 -13.88 2.00
C ALA A 35 -6.06 -13.83 2.63
N ALA A 36 -5.89 -13.09 3.72
CA ALA A 36 -4.66 -12.97 4.48
C ALA A 36 -4.33 -14.21 5.32
N GLY A 37 -5.33 -15.06 5.61
CA GLY A 37 -5.21 -16.09 6.63
C GLY A 37 -4.89 -15.53 8.02
N SER A 38 -5.28 -14.29 8.30
CA SER A 38 -4.92 -13.55 9.50
C SER A 38 -6.05 -12.63 9.93
N ARG A 39 -6.25 -12.50 11.23
CA ARG A 39 -7.10 -11.44 11.80
C ARG A 39 -6.44 -10.08 11.58
N PHE A 40 -7.26 -9.04 11.49
CA PHE A 40 -6.82 -7.66 11.40
C PHE A 40 -7.18 -6.92 12.68
N THR A 41 -6.16 -6.43 13.38
CA THR A 41 -6.34 -5.62 14.59
C THR A 41 -6.29 -4.14 14.26
N PRO A 42 -7.29 -3.34 14.67
CA PRO A 42 -7.25 -1.89 14.52
C PRO A 42 -6.11 -1.26 15.30
N VAL A 43 -5.36 -0.36 14.65
CA VAL A 43 -4.31 0.45 15.28
C VAL A 43 -4.71 1.93 15.42
N THR A 44 -5.88 2.29 14.91
CA THR A 44 -6.57 3.56 15.17
C THR A 44 -8.00 3.28 15.62
N PRO A 45 -8.70 4.24 16.25
CA PRO A 45 -10.12 4.10 16.55
C PRO A 45 -10.92 3.73 15.29
N ILE A 46 -11.85 2.78 15.42
CA ILE A 46 -12.71 2.35 14.32
C ILE A 46 -13.71 3.47 14.02
N GLY A 47 -13.76 3.88 12.76
CA GLY A 47 -14.69 4.89 12.23
C GLY A 47 -14.94 4.66 10.74
N ASN A 48 -15.28 5.73 10.01
CA ASN A 48 -15.43 5.62 8.56
C ASN A 48 -14.10 5.32 7.84
N CYS A 49 -12.99 5.87 8.35
CA CYS A 49 -11.63 5.53 7.94
C CYS A 49 -10.85 5.09 9.18
N TYR A 50 -10.19 3.94 9.11
CA TYR A 50 -9.31 3.47 10.18
C TYR A 50 -8.22 2.55 9.63
N LEU A 51 -7.18 2.34 10.43
CA LEU A 51 -6.04 1.52 10.08
C LEU A 51 -6.09 0.18 10.83
N VAL A 52 -5.69 -0.88 10.15
CA VAL A 52 -5.58 -2.22 10.72
C VAL A 52 -4.26 -2.88 10.33
N THR A 53 -3.75 -3.77 11.16
CA THR A 53 -2.57 -4.60 10.86
C THR A 53 -2.94 -6.08 10.97
N PRO A 54 -2.37 -6.97 10.13
CA PRO A 54 -2.48 -8.41 10.35
C PRO A 54 -1.86 -8.82 11.69
N ASP A 55 -2.54 -9.70 12.43
CA ASP A 55 -2.03 -10.31 13.66
C ASP A 55 -0.91 -11.31 13.39
N ASP A 56 -0.98 -12.01 12.24
CA ASP A 56 -0.06 -13.04 11.80
C ASP A 56 0.57 -12.68 10.44
N GLY A 57 1.79 -13.18 10.19
CA GLY A 57 2.54 -12.96 8.94
C GLY A 57 3.69 -11.96 9.06
N GLN A 58 4.13 -11.42 7.92
CA GLN A 58 5.21 -10.43 7.85
C GLN A 58 4.79 -9.08 8.45
N ALA A 59 5.54 -8.61 9.44
CA ALA A 59 5.36 -7.28 10.01
C ALA A 59 5.71 -6.17 9.01
N GLY A 60 5.16 -4.97 9.24
CA GLY A 60 5.39 -3.79 8.40
C GLY A 60 4.33 -3.57 7.32
N LEU A 61 3.16 -4.20 7.46
CA LEU A 61 1.99 -3.96 6.63
C LEU A 61 0.89 -3.28 7.45
N THR A 62 0.35 -2.18 6.93
CA THR A 62 -0.82 -1.49 7.51
C THR A 62 -1.86 -1.26 6.43
N PHE A 63 -3.09 -1.72 6.65
CA PHE A 63 -4.18 -1.54 5.72
C PHE A 63 -5.06 -0.37 6.15
N TRP A 64 -5.44 0.46 5.18
CA TRP A 64 -6.47 1.47 5.34
C TRP A 64 -7.80 0.86 5.01
N VAL A 65 -8.73 0.95 5.96
CA VAL A 65 -10.11 0.56 5.77
C VAL A 65 -10.96 1.81 5.67
N VAL A 66 -11.73 1.92 4.59
CA VAL A 66 -12.70 3.01 4.41
C VAL A 66 -14.06 2.43 4.08
N ALA A 67 -15.10 2.91 4.76
CA ALA A 67 -16.48 2.42 4.57
C ALA A 67 -16.60 0.89 4.62
N GLY A 68 -15.74 0.23 5.40
CA GLY A 68 -15.73 -1.23 5.58
C GLY A 68 -14.91 -2.03 4.56
N THR A 69 -14.25 -1.39 3.60
CA THR A 69 -13.41 -2.04 2.58
C THR A 69 -11.95 -1.64 2.66
N VAL A 70 -11.05 -2.56 2.29
CA VAL A 70 -9.61 -2.28 2.21
C VAL A 70 -9.33 -1.42 0.98
N GLU A 71 -8.81 -0.21 1.19
CA GLU A 71 -8.59 0.76 0.11
C GLU A 71 -7.12 0.97 -0.24
N ARG A 72 -6.24 0.65 0.70
CA ARG A 72 -4.81 0.91 0.59
C ARG A 72 -4.03 0.03 1.54
N VAL A 73 -2.80 -0.29 1.16
CA VAL A 73 -1.81 -0.97 2.00
C VAL A 73 -0.52 -0.17 2.02
N ASP A 74 -0.08 0.19 3.22
CA ASP A 74 1.21 0.80 3.51
C ASP A 74 2.22 -0.30 3.85
N VAL A 75 3.41 -0.19 3.27
CA VAL A 75 4.55 -1.09 3.46
C VAL A 75 5.71 -0.29 4.07
N ASP A 76 6.09 -0.67 5.28
CA ASP A 76 7.18 -0.06 6.06
C ASP A 76 8.34 -1.06 6.30
N THR A 77 8.46 -2.09 5.45
CA THR A 77 9.55 -3.08 5.46
C THR A 77 10.28 -3.13 4.11
N ARG A 78 11.58 -3.49 4.14
CA ARG A 78 12.40 -3.65 2.93
C ARG A 78 12.23 -5.00 2.24
N THR A 79 11.62 -5.98 2.91
CA THR A 79 11.45 -7.33 2.36
C THR A 79 10.37 -7.38 1.28
N ILE A 80 9.31 -6.60 1.46
CA ILE A 80 8.19 -6.52 0.52
C ILE A 80 8.44 -5.41 -0.49
N THR A 81 8.40 -5.77 -1.76
CA THR A 81 8.52 -4.85 -2.91
C THR A 81 7.28 -4.92 -3.78
N THR A 82 7.20 -4.08 -4.81
CA THR A 82 6.29 -4.36 -5.92
C THR A 82 6.65 -5.67 -6.62
N ARG A 83 5.74 -6.21 -7.43
CA ARG A 83 6.03 -7.36 -8.33
C ARG A 83 7.22 -7.15 -9.25
N SER A 84 7.53 -5.90 -9.60
CA SER A 84 8.69 -5.53 -10.42
C SER A 84 9.98 -5.35 -9.62
N GLY A 85 9.95 -5.51 -8.29
CA GLY A 85 11.10 -5.36 -7.40
C GLY A 85 11.35 -3.93 -6.91
N ALA A 86 10.42 -3.00 -7.12
CA ALA A 86 10.55 -1.64 -6.62
C ALA A 86 10.16 -1.56 -5.14
N GLY A 87 10.97 -0.94 -4.30
CA GLY A 87 10.68 -0.87 -2.87
C GLY A 87 11.57 0.08 -2.09
N ILE A 88 11.44 0.02 -0.76
CA ILE A 88 12.19 0.86 0.18
C ILE A 88 13.69 0.65 -0.02
N GLY A 89 14.43 1.75 -0.14
CA GLY A 89 15.87 1.77 -0.39
C GLY A 89 16.28 1.88 -1.85
N ASN A 90 15.36 1.73 -2.82
CA ASN A 90 15.67 2.09 -4.21
C ASN A 90 15.82 3.60 -4.36
N THR A 91 16.73 4.03 -5.24
CA THR A 91 16.89 5.46 -5.57
C THR A 91 15.75 5.96 -6.45
N GLU A 92 15.52 7.27 -6.46
CA GLU A 92 14.52 7.86 -7.38
C GLU A 92 14.82 7.55 -8.85
N ASP A 93 16.09 7.60 -9.25
CA ASP A 93 16.52 7.29 -10.61
C ASP A 93 16.25 5.83 -10.96
N ARG A 94 16.43 4.90 -10.01
CA ARG A 94 16.07 3.50 -10.23
C ARG A 94 14.56 3.34 -10.45
N ILE A 95 13.73 4.03 -9.67
CA ILE A 95 12.28 4.00 -9.86
C ILE A 95 11.89 4.57 -11.24
N ARG A 96 12.50 5.69 -11.65
CA ARG A 96 12.27 6.27 -12.98
C ARG A 96 12.73 5.35 -14.12
N GLU A 97 13.88 4.70 -13.97
CA GLU A 97 14.39 3.72 -14.95
C GLU A 97 13.41 2.55 -15.11
N MET A 98 12.87 2.04 -14.00
CA MET A 98 11.97 0.87 -14.01
C MET A 98 10.63 1.14 -14.69
N PHE A 99 10.09 2.36 -14.57
CA PHE A 99 8.71 2.65 -14.97
C PHE A 99 8.58 3.72 -16.06
N GLY A 100 9.67 4.44 -16.37
CA GLY A 100 9.72 5.49 -17.37
C GLY A 100 8.63 6.54 -17.18
N GLU A 101 7.92 6.84 -18.27
CA GLU A 101 6.84 7.82 -18.32
C GLU A 101 5.64 7.51 -17.40
N ARG A 102 5.58 6.32 -16.79
CA ARG A 102 4.48 5.93 -15.88
C ARG A 102 4.69 6.47 -14.47
N ILE A 103 5.83 7.10 -14.16
CA ILE A 103 6.09 7.73 -12.86
C ILE A 103 5.92 9.24 -12.95
N HIS A 104 5.02 9.77 -12.13
CA HIS A 104 4.86 11.21 -11.93
C HIS A 104 5.53 11.61 -10.62
N THR A 105 6.40 12.61 -10.66
CA THR A 105 7.13 13.11 -9.48
C THR A 105 6.50 14.42 -9.01
N THR A 106 6.14 14.48 -7.73
CA THR A 106 5.65 15.69 -7.06
C THR A 106 6.57 16.01 -5.87
N PRO A 107 7.26 17.16 -5.85
CA PRO A 107 8.03 17.58 -4.69
C PRO A 107 7.14 17.75 -3.45
N LEU A 108 7.65 17.36 -2.28
CA LEU A 108 6.94 17.62 -1.03
C LEU A 108 6.98 19.12 -0.68
N PRO A 109 5.90 19.68 -0.11
CA PRO A 109 5.83 21.12 0.22
C PRO A 109 6.91 21.59 1.20
N ASP A 110 7.38 20.70 2.08
CA ASP A 110 8.42 20.99 3.08
C ASP A 110 9.85 20.82 2.55
N GLY A 111 10.01 20.41 1.29
CA GLY A 111 11.30 20.16 0.66
C GLY A 111 12.03 18.92 1.16
N SER A 112 11.38 18.06 1.97
CA SER A 112 12.01 16.86 2.57
C SER A 112 12.26 15.73 1.57
N GLY A 113 11.68 15.82 0.37
CA GLY A 113 11.86 14.85 -0.70
C GLY A 113 10.75 14.91 -1.74
N ASN A 114 10.46 13.78 -2.36
CA ASN A 114 9.48 13.69 -3.45
C ASN A 114 8.49 12.55 -3.21
N LEU A 115 7.27 12.74 -3.70
CA LEU A 115 6.28 11.69 -3.90
C LEU A 115 6.31 11.25 -5.37
N LEU A 116 6.63 9.98 -5.61
CA LEU A 116 6.63 9.38 -6.95
C LEU A 116 5.39 8.50 -7.07
N ALA A 117 4.49 8.85 -7.99
CA ALA A 117 3.25 8.13 -8.26
C ALA A 117 3.37 7.31 -9.55
N TYR A 118 3.27 5.99 -9.44
CA TYR A 118 3.08 5.12 -10.59
C TYR A 118 1.62 5.16 -11.03
N VAL A 119 1.41 5.54 -12.29
CA VAL A 119 0.10 5.62 -12.94
C VAL A 119 -0.02 4.50 -13.97
N PRO A 120 -0.97 3.56 -13.80
CA PRO A 120 -1.25 2.54 -14.82
C PRO A 120 -1.72 3.16 -16.14
N LYS A 121 -1.31 2.57 -17.27
CA LYS A 121 -1.80 2.92 -18.60
C LYS A 121 -3.15 2.27 -18.92
N ASP A 122 -3.41 1.11 -18.34
CA ASP A 122 -4.62 0.35 -18.61
C ASP A 122 -5.83 1.02 -17.95
N VAL A 123 -6.89 1.24 -18.73
CA VAL A 123 -8.10 1.95 -18.27
C VAL A 123 -8.78 1.22 -17.11
N ALA A 124 -8.69 -0.11 -17.08
CA ALA A 124 -9.21 -0.93 -15.99
C ALA A 124 -8.54 -0.61 -14.64
N ASP A 125 -7.29 -0.13 -14.68
CA ASP A 125 -6.49 0.16 -13.49
C ASP A 125 -6.36 1.67 -13.24
N ALA A 126 -7.10 2.52 -13.96
CA ALA A 126 -6.95 3.97 -13.91
C ALA A 126 -7.21 4.58 -12.53
N THR A 127 -7.95 3.88 -11.66
CA THR A 127 -8.28 4.29 -10.29
C THR A 127 -7.24 3.86 -9.25
N TYR A 128 -6.16 3.16 -9.64
CA TYR A 128 -5.15 2.69 -8.71
C TYR A 128 -3.83 3.43 -8.86
N ARG A 129 -3.07 3.51 -7.77
CA ARG A 129 -1.69 4.02 -7.77
C ARG A 129 -0.79 3.13 -6.93
N VAL A 130 0.49 3.11 -7.30
CA VAL A 130 1.57 2.71 -6.39
C VAL A 130 2.39 3.96 -6.12
N MET A 131 2.66 4.23 -4.85
CA MET A 131 3.27 5.47 -4.41
C MET A 131 4.58 5.16 -3.69
N PHE A 132 5.60 5.94 -4.02
CA PHE A 132 6.91 5.87 -3.40
C PHE A 132 7.20 7.23 -2.78
N LEU A 133 7.17 7.31 -1.46
CA LEU A 133 7.65 8.48 -0.74
C LEU A 133 9.16 8.37 -0.58
N THR A 134 9.86 9.43 -0.91
CA THR A 134 11.32 9.49 -0.94
C THR A 134 11.82 10.64 -0.08
N ASN A 135 13.07 10.55 0.34
CA ASN A 135 13.79 11.63 1.03
C ASN A 135 14.64 12.49 0.07
N GLY A 136 14.31 12.51 -1.23
CA GLY A 136 15.11 13.14 -2.29
C GLY A 136 16.26 12.29 -2.82
N VAL A 137 16.53 11.13 -2.20
CA VAL A 137 17.60 10.20 -2.63
C VAL A 137 17.03 8.82 -2.89
N GLN A 138 16.30 8.28 -1.90
CA GLN A 138 15.78 6.92 -1.94
C GLN A 138 14.36 6.84 -1.38
N VAL A 139 13.65 5.77 -1.76
CA VAL A 139 12.34 5.42 -1.22
C VAL A 139 12.46 5.11 0.27
N ILE A 140 11.65 5.79 1.07
CA ILE A 140 11.55 5.59 2.52
C ILE A 140 10.20 4.98 2.94
N ARG A 141 9.14 5.14 2.13
CA ARG A 141 7.86 4.44 2.31
C ARG A 141 7.28 4.03 0.96
N LEU A 142 6.57 2.92 0.95
CA LEU A 142 5.89 2.36 -0.22
C LEU A 142 4.43 2.10 0.14
N TRP A 143 3.49 2.45 -0.72
CA TRP A 143 2.11 1.99 -0.59
C TRP A 143 1.43 1.83 -1.94
N ALA A 144 0.31 1.12 -1.95
CA ALA A 144 -0.59 1.04 -3.09
C ALA A 144 -2.04 1.17 -2.63
N GLY A 145 -2.92 1.65 -3.51
CA GLY A 145 -4.33 1.80 -3.17
C GLY A 145 -5.19 2.31 -4.30
N ARG A 146 -6.48 2.48 -4.01
CA ARG A 146 -7.47 3.16 -4.86
C ARG A 146 -7.50 4.65 -4.58
N LEU A 147 -7.77 5.43 -5.62
CA LEU A 147 -8.08 6.85 -5.47
C LEU A 147 -9.42 7.04 -4.72
N PRO A 148 -9.54 8.06 -3.87
CA PRO A 148 -8.52 9.09 -3.57
C PRO A 148 -7.47 8.64 -2.54
N TRP A 149 -7.69 7.53 -1.82
CA TRP A 149 -6.90 7.11 -0.65
C TRP A 149 -5.42 6.81 -0.95
N ALA A 150 -5.11 6.41 -2.18
CA ALA A 150 -3.74 6.23 -2.62
C ALA A 150 -2.94 7.54 -2.63
N GLU A 151 -3.56 8.69 -2.84
CA GLU A 151 -2.87 9.98 -2.89
C GLU A 151 -2.97 10.75 -1.55
N GLU A 152 -3.69 10.23 -0.57
CA GLU A 152 -3.83 10.83 0.76
C GLU A 152 -2.53 10.73 1.57
N LEU A 153 -2.05 11.85 2.13
CA LEU A 153 -0.83 11.91 2.95
C LEU A 153 -1.13 12.22 4.42
N GLY A 154 -2.29 12.83 4.72
CA GLY A 154 -2.68 13.34 6.03
C GLY A 154 -3.20 12.28 7.02
N GLY A 155 -3.19 11.01 6.64
CA GLY A 155 -3.78 9.93 7.43
C GLY A 155 -5.29 9.78 7.20
N CYS A 156 -5.92 8.87 7.93
CA CYS A 156 -7.37 8.73 7.88
C CYS A 156 -8.04 10.03 8.34
N PRO A 157 -8.85 10.70 7.49
CA PRO A 157 -9.54 11.91 7.90
C PRO A 157 -10.47 11.58 9.08
N SER A 158 -10.37 12.37 10.14
CA SER A 158 -11.40 12.39 11.18
C SER A 158 -12.66 12.92 10.50
N SER A 159 -13.63 12.03 10.31
CA SER A 159 -14.97 12.32 9.77
C SER A 159 -15.58 13.61 10.29
#